data_AF-A0A9Q9IHW3-F1
#
_entry.id   AF-A0A9Q9IHW3-F1
#
_cell.length_a   1.000
_cell.length_b   1.000
_cell.length_c   1.000
_cell.angle_alpha   90.00
_cell.angle_beta   90.00
_cell.angle_gamma   90.00
#
_symmetry.space_group_name_H-M   'P 1'
#
loop_
_entity.id
_entity.type
_entity.pdbx_description
1 polymer ?
#
loop_
_entity_poly.entity_id
_entity_poly.type
_entity_poly.pdbx_seq_one_letter_code
_entity_poly.pdbx_strand_id
1 'polypeptide(L)'
;MRRFEIRPGEPPTWQGMSPAARTVAAFGRFRFTVTALLAEGDHVYVRWRQDGHHLGDVDGHPPTGAPLTEVGSAVYRVEDGRVAEYWVQLDRLGLARQLRDGGGAG
;
A
#
# COMPACT_ATOMS: atom_id res chain seq x y z
N MET A 1 -11.26 -4.11 -21.56
CA MET A 1 -10.37 -3.26 -20.75
C MET A 1 -10.84 -1.83 -20.87
N ARG A 2 -11.18 -1.15 -19.77
CA ARG A 2 -11.53 0.28 -19.80
C ARG A 2 -10.24 1.08 -19.59
N ARG A 3 -10.02 2.08 -20.45
CA ARG A 3 -8.88 3.00 -20.37
C ARG A 3 -9.19 4.05 -19.30
N PHE A 4 -8.29 4.23 -18.35
CA PHE A 4 -8.37 5.27 -17.34
C PHE A 4 -7.65 6.51 -17.86
N GLU A 5 -8.27 7.68 -17.73
CA GLU A 5 -7.68 8.96 -18.08
C GLU A 5 -7.34 9.69 -16.78
N ILE A 6 -6.08 10.07 -16.60
CA ILE A 6 -5.64 10.89 -15.47
C ILE A 6 -5.58 12.34 -15.99
N ARG A 7 -6.46 13.21 -15.48
CA ARG A 7 -6.47 14.62 -15.83
C ARG A 7 -5.56 15.41 -14.88
N PRO A 8 -4.65 16.26 -15.39
CA PRO A 8 -3.82 17.11 -14.53
C PRO A 8 -4.67 18.04 -13.67
N GLY A 9 -4.49 18.02 -12.35
CA GLY A 9 -5.13 18.95 -11.41
C GLY A 9 -6.42 18.47 -10.75
N GLU A 10 -6.92 17.28 -11.09
CA GLU A 10 -8.09 16.68 -10.43
C GLU A 10 -7.63 15.43 -9.63
N PRO A 11 -7.91 15.32 -8.32
CA PRO A 11 -7.53 14.14 -7.56
C PRO A 11 -8.23 12.91 -8.16
N PRO A 12 -7.52 11.79 -8.40
CA PRO A 12 -8.12 10.63 -9.04
C PRO A 12 -9.27 10.09 -8.20
N THR A 13 -10.44 9.92 -8.81
CA THR A 13 -11.54 9.18 -8.17
C THR A 13 -11.17 7.70 -8.15
N TRP A 14 -10.92 7.13 -6.96
CA TRP A 14 -10.50 5.74 -6.77
C TRP A 14 -11.50 4.67 -7.27
N GLN A 15 -12.65 5.11 -7.78
CA GLN A 15 -13.74 4.27 -8.24
C GLN A 15 -13.36 3.57 -9.56
N GLY A 16 -13.25 2.25 -9.53
CA GLY A 16 -12.90 1.41 -10.68
C GLY A 16 -11.43 1.04 -10.81
N MET A 17 -10.53 1.59 -9.98
CA MET A 17 -9.13 1.18 -9.93
C MET A 17 -8.96 -0.10 -9.10
N SER A 18 -8.14 -1.03 -9.60
CA SER A 18 -7.71 -2.18 -8.80
C SER A 18 -6.93 -1.69 -7.56
N PRO A 19 -6.94 -2.43 -6.44
CA PRO A 19 -6.12 -2.09 -5.28
C PRO A 19 -4.64 -1.85 -5.64
N ALA A 20 -4.07 -2.69 -6.52
CA ALA A 20 -2.71 -2.52 -7.02
C ALA A 20 -2.50 -1.18 -7.75
N ALA A 21 -3.43 -0.78 -8.62
CA ALA A 21 -3.34 0.49 -9.31
C ALA A 21 -3.38 1.68 -8.34
N ARG A 22 -4.17 1.60 -7.26
CA ARG A 22 -4.20 2.63 -6.22
C ARG A 22 -2.87 2.72 -5.48
N THR A 23 -2.27 1.58 -5.12
CA THR A 23 -0.95 1.55 -4.47
C THR A 23 0.13 2.15 -5.38
N VAL A 24 0.14 1.83 -6.68
CA VAL A 24 1.10 2.44 -7.62
C VAL A 24 0.87 3.95 -7.73
N ALA A 25 -0.37 4.43 -7.75
CA ALA A 25 -0.65 5.87 -7.81
C ALA A 25 -0.19 6.60 -6.54
N ALA A 26 -0.41 6.01 -5.36
CA ALA A 26 -0.04 6.61 -4.08
C ALA A 26 1.48 6.60 -3.82
N PHE A 27 2.15 5.49 -4.13
CA PHE A 27 3.55 5.24 -3.74
C PHE A 27 4.55 5.36 -4.92
N GLY A 28 4.06 5.46 -6.15
CA GLY A 28 4.88 5.42 -7.35
C GLY A 28 5.54 4.06 -7.58
N ARG A 29 6.78 4.09 -8.09
CA ARG A 29 7.65 2.92 -8.07
C ARG A 29 8.06 2.66 -6.63
N PHE A 30 7.70 1.49 -6.12
CA PHE A 30 8.06 1.05 -4.77
C PHE A 30 8.85 -0.27 -4.80
N ARG A 31 9.57 -0.54 -3.72
CA ARG A 31 10.17 -1.84 -3.41
C ARG A 31 9.32 -2.53 -2.35
N PHE A 32 8.93 -3.76 -2.61
CA PHE A 32 8.20 -4.59 -1.66
C PHE A 32 9.09 -5.74 -1.19
N THR A 33 9.35 -5.81 0.12
CA THR A 33 10.22 -6.80 0.72
C THR A 33 9.45 -7.61 1.74
N VAL A 34 9.39 -8.93 1.56
CA VAL A 34 8.90 -9.86 2.60
C VAL A 34 9.97 -9.97 3.67
N THR A 35 9.62 -9.59 4.91
CA THR A 35 10.54 -9.57 6.06
C THR A 35 10.34 -10.74 7.00
N ALA A 36 9.18 -11.40 6.94
CA ALA A 36 8.94 -12.68 7.60
C ALA A 36 7.91 -13.49 6.80
N LEU A 37 8.11 -14.80 6.76
CA LEU A 37 7.18 -15.76 6.18
C LEU A 37 7.16 -17.02 7.05
N LEU A 38 5.99 -17.34 7.58
CA LEU A 38 5.76 -18.49 8.45
C LEU A 38 4.54 -19.24 7.91
N ALA A 39 4.62 -20.56 7.84
CA ALA A 39 3.52 -21.39 7.39
C ALA A 39 3.27 -22.51 8.41
N GLU A 40 2.01 -22.69 8.79
CA GLU A 40 1.58 -23.74 9.70
C GLU A 40 0.18 -24.22 9.31
N GLY A 41 0.05 -25.52 9.03
CA GLY A 41 -1.19 -26.10 8.52
C GLY A 41 -1.64 -25.45 7.21
N ASP A 42 -2.88 -24.97 7.19
CA ASP A 42 -3.49 -24.23 6.09
C ASP A 42 -3.29 -22.70 6.20
N HIS A 43 -2.48 -22.21 7.14
CA HIS A 43 -2.26 -20.79 7.36
C HIS A 43 -0.84 -20.34 6.97
N VAL A 44 -0.73 -19.16 6.36
CA VAL A 44 0.53 -18.50 6.02
C VAL A 44 0.53 -17.08 6.58
N TYR A 45 1.44 -16.79 7.49
CA TYR A 45 1.74 -15.42 7.92
C TYR A 45 2.81 -14.81 7.03
N VAL A 46 2.55 -13.61 6.51
CA VAL A 46 3.53 -12.82 5.76
C VAL A 46 3.63 -11.45 6.40
N ARG A 47 4.86 -11.02 6.67
CA ARG A 47 5.20 -9.65 7.03
C ARG A 47 5.95 -8.97 5.90
N TRP A 48 5.64 -7.71 5.62
CA TRP A 48 6.32 -6.95 4.58
C TRP A 48 6.66 -5.52 4.98
N ARG A 49 7.60 -4.98 4.22
CA ARG A 49 7.96 -3.57 4.16
C ARG A 49 7.84 -3.09 2.71
N GLN A 50 7.13 -1.99 2.50
CA GLN A 50 6.98 -1.31 1.23
C GLN A 50 7.66 0.06 1.31
N ASP A 51 8.70 0.27 0.51
CA ASP A 51 9.43 1.55 0.42
C ASP A 51 9.08 2.25 -0.90
N GLY A 52 8.50 3.44 -0.84
CA GLY A 52 8.10 4.25 -2.00
C GLY A 52 8.22 5.75 -1.74
N HIS A 53 7.47 6.55 -2.50
CA HIS A 53 7.40 8.01 -2.34
C HIS A 53 5.95 8.47 -2.28
N HIS A 54 5.65 9.53 -1.54
CA HIS A 54 4.31 10.08 -1.39
C HIS A 54 3.90 10.87 -2.64
N LEU A 55 3.36 10.18 -3.66
CA LEU A 55 3.06 10.74 -4.99
C LEU A 55 1.57 10.93 -5.28
N GLY A 56 0.70 10.33 -4.48
CA GLY A 56 -0.74 10.56 -4.52
C GLY A 56 -1.29 10.91 -3.14
N ASP A 57 -2.58 11.23 -3.06
CA ASP A 57 -3.26 11.40 -1.77
C ASP A 57 -3.23 10.08 -0.98
N VAL A 58 -2.78 10.16 0.27
CA VAL A 58 -2.78 9.04 1.21
C VAL A 58 -3.47 9.47 2.50
N ASP A 59 -4.59 8.81 2.81
CA ASP A 59 -5.41 9.11 3.99
C ASP A 59 -5.72 10.62 4.15
N GLY A 60 -6.00 11.31 3.04
CA GLY A 60 -6.32 12.74 3.01
C GLY A 60 -5.12 13.69 3.13
N HIS A 61 -3.89 13.16 3.05
CA HIS A 61 -2.68 13.99 2.99
C HIS A 61 -2.27 14.16 1.53
N PRO A 62 -2.09 15.41 1.04
CA PRO A 62 -1.70 15.67 -0.34
C PRO A 62 -0.24 15.24 -0.59
N PRO A 63 0.10 14.85 -1.83
CA PRO A 63 1.42 14.31 -2.15
C PRO A 63 2.54 15.32 -1.88
N THR A 64 3.62 14.86 -1.26
CA THR A 64 4.78 15.69 -0.91
C THR A 64 6.04 15.31 -1.68
N GLY A 65 6.05 14.17 -2.36
CA GLY A 65 7.24 13.60 -2.98
C GLY A 65 8.24 12.99 -1.98
N ALA A 66 8.02 13.12 -0.67
CA ALA A 66 8.91 12.59 0.35
C ALA A 66 8.93 11.05 0.33
N PRO A 67 10.04 10.42 0.78
CA PRO A 67 10.08 8.98 1.00
C PRO A 67 8.99 8.53 1.97
N LEU A 68 8.35 7.40 1.66
CA LEU A 68 7.26 6.86 2.45
C LEU A 68 7.44 5.35 2.61
N THR A 69 7.39 4.86 3.86
CA THR A 69 7.47 3.44 4.18
C THR A 69 6.15 2.96 4.78
N GLU A 70 5.52 1.97 4.13
CA GLU A 70 4.40 1.23 4.71
C GLU A 70 4.89 -0.12 5.23
N VAL A 71 4.43 -0.49 6.42
CA VAL A 71 4.77 -1.74 7.07
C VAL A 71 3.47 -2.48 7.37
N GLY A 72 3.40 -3.74 6.93
CA GLY A 72 2.19 -4.53 7.05
C GLY A 72 2.47 -6.00 7.35
N SER A 73 1.41 -6.70 7.69
CA SER A 73 1.39 -8.15 7.78
C SER A 73 0.01 -8.70 7.49
N ALA A 74 -0.05 -9.94 7.03
CA ALA A 74 -1.30 -10.65 6.84
C ALA A 74 -1.15 -12.12 7.22
N VAL A 75 -2.24 -12.68 7.72
CA VAL A 75 -2.43 -14.13 7.78
C VAL A 75 -3.34 -14.50 6.61
N TYR A 76 -2.95 -15.51 5.84
CA TYR A 76 -3.71 -16.08 4.75
C TYR A 76 -4.13 -17.49 5.13
N ARG A 77 -5.38 -17.87 4.89
CA ARG A 77 -5.81 -19.27 4.87
C ARG A 77 -5.78 -19.77 3.43
N VAL A 78 -5.15 -20.92 3.20
CA VAL A 78 -4.91 -21.51 1.87
C VAL A 78 -5.62 -22.84 1.77
N GLU A 79 -6.45 -22.98 0.72
CA GLU A 79 -7.23 -24.18 0.42
C GLU A 79 -7.10 -24.47 -1.08
N ASP A 80 -6.84 -25.73 -1.45
CA ASP A 80 -6.61 -26.14 -2.84
C ASP A 80 -5.59 -25.29 -3.60
N GLY A 81 -4.52 -24.89 -2.91
CA GLY A 81 -3.45 -24.04 -3.46
C GLY A 81 -3.87 -22.59 -3.74
N ARG A 82 -5.00 -22.13 -3.20
CA ARG A 82 -5.53 -20.76 -3.37
C ARG A 82 -5.78 -20.09 -2.03
N VAL A 83 -5.68 -18.76 -1.99
CA VAL A 83 -6.09 -17.99 -0.82
C VAL A 83 -7.60 -18.05 -0.69
N ALA A 84 -8.08 -18.66 0.38
CA ALA A 84 -9.51 -18.75 0.70
C ALA A 84 -9.97 -17.59 1.59
N GLU A 85 -9.08 -17.08 2.46
CA GLU A 85 -9.34 -15.95 3.35
C GLU A 85 -8.04 -15.23 3.72
N TYR A 86 -8.13 -13.95 4.10
CA TYR A 86 -6.99 -13.23 4.63
C TYR A 86 -7.39 -12.14 5.64
N TRP A 87 -6.50 -11.87 6.59
CA TRP A 87 -6.62 -10.78 7.56
C TRP A 87 -5.35 -9.95 7.53
N VAL A 88 -5.49 -8.64 7.27
CA VAL A 88 -4.36 -7.71 7.12
C VAL A 88 -4.31 -6.76 8.31
N GLN A 89 -3.10 -6.52 8.79
CA GLN A 89 -2.76 -5.46 9.74
C GLN A 89 -1.72 -4.52 9.11
N LEU A 90 -1.98 -3.22 9.18
CA LEU A 90 -1.08 -2.18 8.69
C LEU A 90 -0.64 -1.28 9.84
N ASP A 91 0.61 -0.82 9.80
CA ASP A 91 1.13 0.21 10.70
C ASP A 91 0.63 1.61 10.29
N ARG A 92 -0.67 1.85 10.50
CA ARG A 92 -1.30 3.14 10.15
C ARG A 92 -0.73 4.31 10.95
N LEU A 93 -0.34 4.08 12.21
CA LEU A 93 0.23 5.14 13.03
C LEU A 93 1.64 5.54 12.54
N GLY A 94 2.48 4.57 12.20
CA GLY A 94 3.79 4.82 11.61
C GLY A 94 3.70 5.52 10.26
N LEU A 95 2.73 5.13 9.42
CA LEU A 95 2.44 5.82 8.16
C LEU A 95 1.99 7.26 8.38
N ALA A 96 1.01 7.49 9.26
CA ALA A 96 0.46 8.81 9.55
C ALA A 96 1.49 9.78 10.14
N ARG A 97 2.48 9.28 10.90
CA ARG A 97 3.61 10.10 11.37
C ARG A 97 4.46 10.60 10.20
N GLN A 98 4.84 9.70 9.28
CA GLN A 98 5.61 10.07 8.09
C GLN A 98 4.88 11.09 7.20
N LEU A 99 3.56 10.95 7.05
CA LEU A 99 2.75 11.88 6.24
C LEU A 99 2.69 13.29 6.84
N ARG A 100 2.66 13.42 8.17
CA ARG A 100 2.69 14.72 8.86
C ARG A 100 4.07 15.37 8.79
N ASP A 101 5.13 14.59 9.02
CA ASP A 101 6.49 15.09 9.13
C ASP A 101 7.11 15.36 7.75
N GLY A 102 6.67 14.62 6.71
CA GLY A 102 7.11 14.78 5.32
C GLY A 102 6.51 15.96 4.57
N GLY A 103 5.67 16.78 5.22
CA GLY A 103 5.10 18.02 4.67
C GLY A 103 5.96 19.27 4.87
N GLY A 104 7.12 19.14 5.53
CA GLY A 104 8.02 20.25 5.86
C GLY A 104 9.32 20.25 5.04
N ALA A 105 9.24 20.35 3.71
CA ALA A 105 10.40 20.72 2.89
C ALA A 105 9.90 21.31 1.56
N GLY A 106 9.89 22.63 1.48
CA GLY A 106 9.46 23.44 0.35
C GLY A 106 9.28 24.89 0.77
#